data_AF-A0A7J8ZX92-F1
#
_entry.id   AF-A0A7J8ZX92-F1
#
_cell.length_a   1.000
_cell.length_b   1.000
_cell.length_c   1.000
_cell.angle_alpha   90.00
_cell.angle_beta   90.00
_cell.angle_gamma   90.00
#
_symmetry.space_group_name_H-M   'P 1'
#
loop_
_entity.id
_entity.type
_entity.pdbx_description
1 polymer ?
#
loop_
_entity_poly.entity_id
_entity_poly.type
_entity_poly.pdbx_seq_one_letter_code
_entity_poly.pdbx_strand_id
1 'polypeptide(L)'
;MAEIGKTLLESGWLAARSTEVELTGSQLTTTHPPTGPTSPWMEAVVPGTVLATLVKNKVVADPFYGLENEMIIDIADSGREYYTFWFFTKFQCKL
;
A
#
# COMPACT_ATOMS: atom_id res chain seq x y z
N MET A 1 -16.30 -23.67 16.05
CA MET A 1 -16.22 -24.39 14.76
C MET A 1 -15.38 -23.54 13.82
N ALA A 2 -14.32 -24.10 13.21
CA ALA A 2 -13.60 -23.40 12.15
C ALA A 2 -14.44 -23.50 10.88
N GLU A 3 -14.84 -22.38 10.30
CA GLU A 3 -15.50 -22.41 9.00
C GLU A 3 -14.50 -22.91 7.96
N ILE A 4 -14.83 -24.05 7.35
CA ILE A 4 -14.13 -24.54 6.16
C ILE A 4 -14.58 -23.63 5.01
N GLY A 5 -13.76 -22.65 4.64
CA GLY A 5 -14.13 -21.64 3.65
C GLY A 5 -12.97 -20.79 3.15
N LYS A 6 -13.20 -20.08 2.05
CA LYS A 6 -12.25 -19.09 1.53
C LYS A 6 -12.31 -17.84 2.40
N THR A 7 -11.16 -17.34 2.84
CA THR A 7 -11.06 -16.05 3.53
C THR A 7 -10.68 -14.98 2.51
N LEU A 8 -11.53 -13.97 2.34
CA LEU A 8 -11.25 -12.82 1.48
C LEU A 8 -10.38 -11.81 2.24
N LEU A 9 -9.28 -11.38 1.63
CA LEU A 9 -8.34 -10.40 2.20
C LEU A 9 -8.42 -9.08 1.43
N GLU A 10 -9.50 -8.32 1.64
CA GLU A 10 -9.73 -7.03 0.96
C GLU A 10 -9.51 -5.80 1.87
N SER A 11 -9.39 -5.99 3.17
CA SER A 11 -9.29 -4.91 4.16
C SER A 11 -8.06 -5.05 5.05
N GLY A 12 -7.73 -3.97 5.78
CA GLY A 12 -6.60 -3.95 6.72
C GLY A 12 -5.22 -3.95 6.07
N TRP A 13 -5.15 -3.73 4.75
CA TRP A 13 -3.88 -3.59 4.05
C TRP A 13 -3.27 -2.20 4.27
N LEU A 14 -1.96 -2.18 4.48
CA LEU A 14 -1.14 -0.98 4.56
C LEU A 14 -0.20 -0.94 3.36
N ALA A 15 0.11 0.27 2.88
CA ALA A 15 1.11 0.50 1.86
C ALA A 15 2.12 1.58 2.28
N ALA A 16 3.35 1.45 1.82
CA ALA A 16 4.40 2.46 1.98
C ALA A 16 5.36 2.38 0.79
N ARG A 17 5.93 3.51 0.37
CA ARG A 17 6.93 3.51 -0.71
C ARG A 17 8.19 2.78 -0.24
N SER A 18 8.78 1.94 -1.08
CA SER A 18 9.93 1.11 -0.66
C SER A 18 11.13 1.97 -0.21
N THR A 19 11.35 3.12 -0.84
CA THR A 19 12.43 4.05 -0.51
C THR A 19 12.26 4.78 0.82
N GLU A 20 11.06 4.74 1.41
CA GLU A 20 10.75 5.35 2.71
C GLU A 20 10.81 4.33 3.86
N VAL A 21 11.06 3.05 3.54
CA VAL A 21 11.10 1.95 4.50
C VAL A 21 12.50 1.33 4.51
N GLU A 22 13.25 1.59 5.58
CA GLU A 22 14.62 1.05 5.77
C GLU A 22 14.62 -0.42 6.26
N LEU A 23 13.45 -1.02 6.44
CA LEU A 23 13.29 -2.40 6.90
C LEU A 23 13.25 -3.39 5.75
N THR A 24 13.88 -4.54 5.96
CA THR A 24 13.79 -5.68 5.02
C THR A 24 12.42 -6.35 5.08
N GLY A 25 12.03 -7.05 4.01
CA GLY A 25 10.80 -7.84 4.00
C GLY A 25 10.72 -8.86 5.14
N SER A 26 11.85 -9.46 5.52
CA SER A 26 11.93 -10.37 6.67
C SER A 26 11.61 -9.66 7.99
N GLN A 27 12.14 -8.46 8.22
CA GLN A 27 11.84 -7.69 9.42
C GLN A 27 10.37 -7.26 9.46
N LEU A 28 9.83 -6.78 8.34
CA LEU A 28 8.42 -6.37 8.22
C LEU A 28 7.44 -7.52 8.54
N THR A 29 7.80 -8.76 8.21
CA THR A 29 6.93 -9.92 8.39
C THR A 29 7.17 -10.69 9.71
N THR A 30 8.15 -10.29 10.52
CA THR A 30 8.51 -11.01 11.76
C THR A 30 8.63 -10.09 12.98
N THR A 31 9.61 -9.18 12.97
CA THR A 31 10.07 -8.44 14.15
C THR A 31 9.51 -7.04 14.22
N HIS A 32 9.28 -6.40 13.07
CA HIS A 32 8.87 -5.01 12.95
C HIS A 32 7.69 -4.83 11.97
N PRO A 33 6.56 -5.53 12.20
CA PRO A 33 5.40 -5.31 11.36
C PRO A 33 4.81 -3.92 11.59
N PRO A 34 4.37 -3.21 10.54
CA PRO A 34 3.66 -1.96 10.71
C PRO A 34 2.37 -2.19 11.50
N THR A 35 2.03 -1.22 12.34
CA THR A 35 0.93 -1.32 13.31
C THR A 35 -0.31 -0.53 12.91
N GLY A 36 -0.22 0.33 11.90
CA GLY A 36 -1.34 1.13 11.40
C GLY A 36 -0.93 2.13 10.33
N PRO A 37 -1.88 2.96 9.85
CA PRO A 37 -1.63 3.99 8.84
C PRO A 37 -0.93 5.21 9.46
N THR A 38 0.33 5.04 9.80
CA THR A 38 1.22 6.10 10.31
C THR A 38 2.42 6.22 9.40
N SER A 39 2.79 7.46 9.04
CA SER A 39 3.91 7.76 8.13
C SER A 39 5.13 6.86 8.39
N PRO A 40 5.68 6.19 7.36
CA PRO A 40 5.34 6.30 5.93
C PRO A 40 4.16 5.41 5.48
N TRP A 41 3.57 4.63 6.38
CA TRP A 41 2.48 3.71 6.07
C TRP A 41 1.14 4.42 5.96
N MET A 42 0.33 3.99 4.99
CA MET A 42 -1.01 4.50 4.72
C MET A 42 -1.97 3.34 4.45
N GLU A 43 -3.28 3.58 4.48
CA GLU A 43 -4.25 2.53 4.16
C GLU A 43 -4.21 2.19 2.67
N ALA A 44 -3.98 0.93 2.33
CA ALA A 44 -4.00 0.48 0.94
C ALA A 44 -5.43 0.21 0.44
N VAL A 45 -5.62 0.39 -0.87
CA VAL A 45 -6.87 0.02 -1.56
C VAL A 45 -6.69 -1.36 -2.19
N VAL A 46 -7.48 -2.33 -1.75
CA VAL A 46 -7.53 -3.70 -2.29
C VAL A 46 -8.98 -4.10 -2.52
N PRO A 47 -9.42 -4.46 -3.74
CA PRO A 47 -8.67 -4.39 -4.99
C PRO A 47 -8.41 -2.95 -5.43
N GLY A 48 -7.21 -2.66 -5.96
CA GLY A 48 -6.83 -1.32 -6.38
C GLY A 48 -5.41 -1.24 -6.92
N THR A 49 -4.95 -0.02 -7.22
CA THR A 49 -3.59 0.28 -7.67
C THR A 49 -2.85 1.13 -6.64
N VAL A 50 -1.54 1.30 -6.83
CA VAL A 50 -0.75 2.28 -6.06
C VAL A 50 -1.36 3.68 -6.19
N LEU A 51 -1.70 4.12 -7.41
CA LEU A 51 -2.31 5.43 -7.62
C LEU A 51 -3.65 5.58 -6.88
N ALA A 52 -4.52 4.57 -6.93
CA ALA A 52 -5.78 4.59 -6.18
C ALA A 52 -5.55 4.72 -4.66
N THR A 53 -4.51 4.05 -4.15
CA THR A 53 -4.08 4.17 -2.75
C THR A 53 -3.60 5.59 -2.43
N LEU A 54 -2.77 6.18 -3.28
CA LEU A 54 -2.26 7.54 -3.08
C LEU A 54 -3.39 8.59 -3.11
N VAL A 55 -4.34 8.46 -4.03
CA VAL A 55 -5.51 9.36 -4.12
C VAL A 55 -6.42 9.21 -2.89
N LYS A 56 -6.72 7.97 -2.46
CA LYS A 56 -7.52 7.73 -1.23
C LYS A 56 -6.91 8.41 -0.01
N ASN A 57 -5.58 8.37 0.12
CA ASN A 57 -4.85 8.97 1.24
C ASN A 57 -4.49 10.44 1.01
N LYS A 58 -4.98 11.08 -0.06
CA LYS A 58 -4.75 12.49 -0.41
C LYS A 58 -3.27 12.86 -0.61
N VAL A 59 -2.45 11.88 -0.98
CA VAL A 59 -1.04 12.09 -1.34
C VAL A 59 -0.94 12.62 -2.78
N VAL A 60 -1.87 12.21 -3.64
CA VAL A 60 -2.04 12.71 -5.00
C VAL A 60 -3.45 13.31 -5.12
N ALA A 61 -3.58 14.44 -5.82
CA ALA A 61 -4.87 15.09 -6.08
C ALA A 61 -5.77 14.23 -6.97
N ASP A 62 -7.07 14.57 -7.04
CA ASP A 62 -8.00 13.85 -7.92
C ASP A 62 -7.60 14.07 -9.38
N PRO A 63 -7.16 13.02 -10.11
CA PRO A 63 -6.67 13.17 -11.48
C PRO A 63 -7.77 13.58 -12.48
N PHE A 64 -9.06 13.49 -12.11
CA PHE A 64 -10.16 13.92 -12.97
C PHE A 64 -10.56 15.37 -12.77
N TYR A 65 -9.96 16.07 -11.81
CA TYR A 65 -10.23 17.48 -11.57
C TYR A 65 -9.22 18.35 -12.32
N GLY A 66 -9.69 19.25 -13.19
CA GLY A 66 -8.83 20.18 -13.91
C GLY A 66 -7.77 19.47 -14.76
N LEU A 67 -6.50 19.74 -14.46
CA LEU A 67 -5.31 19.14 -15.08
C LEU A 67 -4.44 18.40 -14.05
N GLU A 68 -5.00 18.00 -12.91
CA GLU A 68 -4.22 17.34 -11.83
C GLU A 68 -3.61 16.01 -12.27
N ASN A 69 -4.12 15.38 -13.35
CA ASN A 69 -3.49 14.22 -13.97
C ASN A 69 -2.06 14.50 -14.47
N GLU A 70 -1.76 15.74 -14.88
CA GLU A 70 -0.42 16.13 -15.36
C GLU A 70 0.60 16.22 -14.21
N MET A 71 0.14 16.27 -12.96
CA MET A 71 0.98 16.27 -11.77
C MET A 71 1.48 14.87 -11.38
N ILE A 72 0.97 13.81 -12.03
CA ILE A 72 1.42 12.43 -11.82
C ILE A 72 2.68 12.19 -12.65
N ILE A 73 3.83 12.07 -11.98
CA ILE A 73 5.14 11.95 -12.62
C ILE A 73 5.22 10.64 -13.41
N ASP A 74 5.62 10.65 -14.68
CA ASP A 74 5.77 9.42 -15.46
C ASP A 74 6.93 8.55 -14.92
N ILE A 75 6.80 7.23 -15.03
CA ILE A 75 7.84 6.29 -14.60
C ILE A 75 9.15 6.44 -15.39
N ALA A 76 9.09 6.93 -16.62
CA ALA A 76 10.26 7.25 -17.44
C ALA A 76 11.08 8.39 -16.84
N ASP A 77 10.43 9.33 -16.14
CA ASP A 77 11.07 10.48 -15.49
C ASP A 77 11.47 10.16 -14.04
N SER A 78 10.57 9.55 -13.27
CA SER A 78 10.82 9.25 -11.84
C SER A 78 11.72 8.02 -11.63
N GLY A 79 11.77 7.12 -12.61
CA GLY A 79 12.31 5.78 -12.47
C GLY A 79 11.38 4.83 -11.70
N ARG A 80 11.69 3.53 -11.81
CA ARG A 80 10.87 2.45 -11.23
C ARG A 80 10.74 2.53 -9.71
N GLU A 81 11.80 2.96 -9.02
CA GLU A 81 11.86 2.93 -7.55
C GLU A 81 10.83 3.87 -6.92
N TYR A 82 10.48 4.97 -7.60
CA TYR A 82 9.39 5.86 -7.17
C TYR A 82 8.07 5.09 -7.06
N TYR A 83 7.78 4.17 -7.97
CA TYR A 83 6.53 3.40 -8.02
C TYR A 83 6.62 2.01 -7.37
N THR A 84 7.72 1.70 -6.69
CA THR A 84 7.88 0.47 -5.92
C THR A 84 7.32 0.67 -4.50
N PHE A 85 6.34 -0.15 -4.11
CA PHE A 85 5.66 -0.06 -2.80
C PHE A 85 5.64 -1.40 -2.08
N TRP A 86 5.76 -1.34 -0.75
CA TRP A 86 5.37 -2.43 0.13
C TRP A 86 3.86 -2.44 0.28
N PHE A 87 3.26 -3.63 0.25
CA PHE A 87 1.89 -3.89 0.67
C PHE A 87 1.93 -4.93 1.79
N PHE A 88 1.31 -4.62 2.92
CA PHE A 88 1.36 -5.43 4.13
C PHE A 88 -0.03 -5.63 4.72
N THR A 89 -0.34 -6.86 5.11
CA THR A 89 -1.52 -7.19 5.92
C THR A 89 -1.19 -8.31 6.88
N LYS A 90 -2.03 -8.48 7.91
CA LYS A 90 -2.02 -9.65 8.79
C LYS A 90 -3.38 -10.32 8.72
N PHE A 91 -3.37 -11.64 8.66
CA PHE A 91 -4.60 -12.43 8.69
C PHE A 91 -4.41 -13.60 9.65
N GLN A 92 -5.51 -14.05 10.27
CA GLN A 92 -5.48 -15.24 11.10
C GLN A 92 -5.53 -16.47 10.21
N CYS A 93 -4.55 -17.36 10.37
CA CYS A 93 -4.60 -18.70 9.84
C CYS A 93 -4.99 -19.65 10.98
N LYS A 94 -6.17 -20.27 10.89
CA LYS A 94 -6.55 -21.36 11.79
C LYS A 94 -5.97 -22.65 11.20
N LEU A 95 -4.92 -23.18 11.82
CA LEU A 95 -4.40 -24.52 11.56
C LEU A 95 -5.35 -25.59 12.12
#